data_AF-A0A1Z4NBE9-F1
#
_entry.id   AF-A0A1Z4NBE9-F1
#
_cell.length_a   1.000
_cell.length_b   1.000
_cell.length_c   1.000
_cell.angle_alpha   90.00
_cell.angle_beta   90.00
_cell.angle_gamma   90.00
#
_symmetry.space_group_name_H-M   'P 1'
#
loop_
_entity.id
_entity.type
_entity.pdbx_description
1 polymer ?
#
loop_
_entity_poly.entity_id
_entity_poly.type
_entity_poly.pdbx_seq_one_letter_code
_entity_poly.pdbx_strand_id
1 'polypeptide(L)'
;MSHFSTVTTKLTNRECLVQALQDLQLTVQVYEKPQSLRGYYDDSQGKSAEIVVPGRSLSVRADIGFKWDQEAGVYQLIHDAYETVPRLGEDFFSHTLIQAYGQKMVRAKAAQLQEHLGECTITEETNGQVHTLRLAFSAHQQTQQVRR
;
A
#
# COMPACT_ATOMS: atom_id res chain seq x y z
N MET A 1 11.91 18.75 -20.87
CA MET A 1 11.34 19.08 -19.54
C MET A 1 10.90 17.77 -18.92
N SER A 2 11.53 17.33 -17.82
CA SER A 2 11.20 16.05 -17.17
C SER A 2 9.95 16.24 -16.31
N HIS A 3 8.88 15.49 -16.60
CA HIS A 3 7.65 15.50 -15.81
C HIS A 3 7.85 14.60 -14.59
N PHE A 4 8.40 15.15 -13.51
CA PHE A 4 8.43 14.44 -12.22
C PHE A 4 7.04 14.48 -11.60
N SER A 5 6.41 13.32 -11.45
CA SER A 5 5.14 13.18 -10.72
C SER A 5 5.43 12.80 -9.28
N THR A 6 5.07 13.67 -8.32
CA THR A 6 5.13 13.36 -6.89
C THR A 6 3.89 12.57 -6.49
N VAL A 7 4.06 11.32 -6.02
CA VAL A 7 2.96 10.51 -5.48
C VAL A 7 2.93 10.70 -3.96
N THR A 8 1.96 11.46 -3.45
CA THR A 8 1.65 11.49 -2.02
C THR A 8 0.83 10.26 -1.66
N THR A 9 1.38 9.34 -0.88
CA THR A 9 0.78 8.03 -0.63
C THR A 9 -0.38 8.12 0.36
N LYS A 10 -1.60 8.20 -0.15
CA LYS A 10 -2.83 7.88 0.58
C LYS A 10 -3.26 6.45 0.22
N LEU A 11 -3.75 5.68 1.18
CA LEU A 11 -4.27 4.33 0.96
C LEU A 11 -5.61 4.40 0.23
N THR A 12 -5.60 4.48 -1.10
CA THR A 12 -6.81 4.65 -1.92
C THR A 12 -7.07 3.45 -2.82
N ASN A 13 -6.01 2.76 -3.26
CA ASN A 13 -6.11 1.60 -4.12
C ASN A 13 -6.19 0.32 -3.28
N ARG A 14 -7.34 -0.35 -3.35
CA ARG A 14 -7.61 -1.60 -2.63
C ARG A 14 -6.61 -2.70 -2.95
N GLU A 15 -6.35 -2.95 -4.23
CA GLU A 15 -5.50 -4.05 -4.69
C GLU A 15 -4.05 -3.83 -4.27
N CYS A 16 -3.54 -2.61 -4.44
CA CYS A 16 -2.18 -2.26 -4.01
C CYS A 16 -2.03 -2.39 -2.49
N LEU A 17 -3.04 -2.03 -1.70
CA LEU A 17 -3.03 -2.19 -0.24
C LEU A 17 -3.01 -3.68 0.15
N VAL A 18 -3.87 -4.50 -0.45
CA VAL A 18 -3.90 -5.94 -0.18
C VAL A 18 -2.57 -6.60 -0.54
N GLN A 19 -2.02 -6.30 -1.72
CA GLN A 19 -0.73 -6.82 -2.15
C GLN A 19 0.41 -6.36 -1.24
N ALA A 20 0.41 -5.10 -0.79
CA ALA A 20 1.42 -4.60 0.13
C ALA A 20 1.37 -5.32 1.49
N LEU A 21 0.19 -5.56 2.04
CA LEU A 21 0.03 -6.32 3.28
C LEU A 21 0.51 -7.78 3.11
N GLN A 22 0.23 -8.40 1.96
CA GLN A 22 0.69 -9.75 1.64
C GLN A 22 2.21 -9.84 1.46
N ASP A 23 2.83 -8.86 0.80
CA ASP A 23 4.29 -8.76 0.69
C ASP A 23 4.96 -8.63 2.07
N LEU A 24 4.28 -7.98 3.02
CA LEU A 24 4.68 -7.89 4.43
C LEU A 24 4.31 -9.15 5.24
N GLN A 25 3.97 -10.25 4.56
CA GLN A 25 3.67 -11.57 5.13
C GLN A 25 2.46 -11.57 6.08
N LEU A 26 1.55 -10.60 5.94
CA LEU A 26 0.30 -10.58 6.68
C LEU A 26 -0.76 -11.44 5.99
N THR A 27 -1.55 -12.16 6.79
CA THR A 27 -2.74 -12.83 6.28
C THR A 27 -3.85 -11.80 6.13
N VAL A 28 -4.40 -11.66 4.91
CA VAL A 28 -5.40 -10.64 4.59
C VAL A 28 -6.70 -11.30 4.15
N GLN A 29 -7.81 -10.84 4.71
CA GLN A 29 -9.16 -11.19 4.31
C GLN A 29 -9.83 -9.96 3.70
N VAL A 30 -10.49 -10.14 2.56
CA VAL A 30 -11.00 -9.05 1.72
C VAL A 30 -12.48 -9.29 1.47
N TYR A 31 -13.31 -8.31 1.81
CA TYR A 31 -14.77 -8.41 1.80
C TYR A 31 -15.43 -7.28 1.02
N GLU A 32 -16.45 -7.57 0.22
CA GLU A 32 -17.19 -6.54 -0.52
C GLU A 32 -17.88 -5.52 0.40
N LYS A 33 -18.36 -6.00 1.56
CA LYS A 33 -19.00 -5.19 2.60
C LYS A 33 -18.19 -5.26 3.90
N PRO A 34 -18.15 -4.18 4.70
CA PRO A 34 -17.45 -4.17 5.97
C PRO A 34 -17.87 -5.36 6.85
N GLN A 35 -16.90 -6.13 7.33
CA GLN A 35 -17.11 -7.16 8.35
C GLN A 35 -16.76 -6.62 9.72
N SER A 36 -17.46 -7.06 10.76
CA SER A 36 -17.12 -6.72 12.14
C SER A 36 -15.71 -7.18 12.46
N LEU A 37 -14.92 -6.27 13.04
CA LEU A 37 -13.60 -6.60 13.56
C LEU A 37 -13.76 -7.29 14.91
N ARG A 38 -12.83 -8.18 15.25
CA ARG A 38 -12.68 -8.67 16.62
C ARG A 38 -11.77 -7.72 17.40
N GLY A 39 -12.19 -7.30 18.59
CA GLY A 39 -11.41 -6.47 19.50
C GLY A 39 -10.71 -7.29 20.58
N TYR A 40 -10.03 -6.60 21.50
CA TYR A 40 -9.27 -7.21 22.59
C TYR A 40 -10.10 -8.15 23.47
N TYR A 41 -11.33 -7.75 23.80
CA TYR A 41 -12.28 -8.51 24.62
C TYR A 41 -13.18 -9.45 23.80
N ASP A 42 -12.77 -9.80 22.57
CA ASP A 42 -13.56 -10.59 21.62
C ASP A 42 -14.88 -9.91 21.20
N ASP A 43 -14.99 -8.60 21.42
CA ASP A 43 -16.09 -7.76 21.01
C ASP A 43 -15.68 -6.84 19.85
N SER A 44 -16.63 -6.44 19.01
CA SER A 44 -16.29 -5.60 17.86
C SER A 44 -16.16 -4.12 18.18
N GLN A 45 -16.65 -3.68 19.34
CA GLN A 45 -16.79 -2.26 19.70
C GLN A 45 -17.50 -1.45 18.60
N GLY A 46 -18.36 -2.10 17.79
CA GLY A 46 -19.02 -1.50 16.63
C GLY A 46 -18.09 -1.18 15.44
N LYS A 47 -16.84 -1.64 15.44
CA LYS A 47 -15.87 -1.42 14.36
C LYS A 47 -16.02 -2.46 13.26
N SER A 48 -15.85 -2.04 12.01
CA SER A 48 -15.93 -2.90 10.83
C SER A 48 -15.01 -2.40 9.71
N ALA A 49 -14.57 -3.32 8.85
CA ALA A 49 -13.67 -3.02 7.75
C ALA A 49 -13.85 -3.97 6.56
N GLU A 50 -13.54 -3.50 5.35
CA GLU A 50 -13.56 -4.29 4.10
C GLU A 50 -12.28 -5.11 3.91
N ILE A 51 -11.17 -4.71 4.54
CA ILE A 51 -9.91 -5.44 4.52
C ILE A 51 -9.53 -5.70 5.98
N VAL A 52 -9.32 -6.97 6.32
CA VAL A 52 -9.07 -7.41 7.69
C VAL A 52 -7.79 -8.24 7.73
N VAL A 53 -6.89 -7.91 8.64
CA VAL A 53 -5.78 -8.78 9.04
C VAL A 53 -6.15 -9.39 10.38
N PRO A 54 -6.47 -10.70 10.44
CA PRO A 54 -6.91 -11.34 11.67
C PRO A 54 -5.82 -11.28 12.73
N GLY A 55 -6.15 -10.84 13.95
CA GLY A 55 -5.17 -10.74 15.04
C GLY A 55 -4.47 -12.06 15.34
N ARG A 56 -5.19 -13.19 15.16
CA ARG A 56 -4.64 -14.53 15.38
C ARG A 56 -3.43 -14.84 14.48
N SER A 57 -3.36 -14.30 13.26
CA SER A 57 -2.19 -14.52 12.40
C SER A 57 -0.95 -13.79 12.90
N LEU A 58 -1.12 -12.79 13.77
CA LEU A 58 -0.06 -12.00 14.40
C LEU A 58 0.13 -12.32 15.89
N SER A 59 -0.53 -13.36 16.40
CA SER A 59 -0.54 -13.69 17.84
C SER A 59 -1.01 -12.52 18.73
N VAL A 60 -2.01 -11.77 18.27
CA VAL A 60 -2.73 -10.72 19.01
C VAL A 60 -4.24 -11.01 19.06
N ARG A 61 -4.97 -10.37 19.97
CA ARG A 61 -6.41 -10.58 20.14
C ARG A 61 -7.21 -9.75 19.16
N ALA A 62 -6.93 -8.45 19.06
CA ALA A 62 -7.63 -7.54 18.17
C ALA A 62 -7.20 -7.74 16.71
N ASP A 63 -8.18 -7.69 15.81
CA ASP A 63 -7.93 -7.63 14.37
C ASP A 63 -7.49 -6.22 13.97
N ILE A 64 -6.77 -6.14 12.85
CA ILE A 64 -6.47 -4.88 12.17
C ILE A 64 -7.43 -4.75 10.99
N GLY A 65 -8.06 -3.60 10.85
CA GLY A 65 -8.99 -3.30 9.77
C GLY A 65 -8.57 -2.10 8.94
N PHE A 66 -8.88 -2.14 7.65
CA PHE A 66 -8.87 -0.97 6.78
C PHE A 66 -10.28 -0.71 6.26
N LYS A 67 -10.87 0.38 6.71
CA LYS A 67 -12.24 0.77 6.37
C LYS A 67 -12.24 1.82 5.28
N TRP A 68 -13.00 1.64 4.21
CA TRP A 68 -13.19 2.69 3.21
C TRP A 68 -13.97 3.87 3.79
N ASP A 69 -13.37 5.05 3.77
CA ASP A 69 -14.03 6.32 4.06
C ASP A 69 -14.43 6.98 2.73
N GLN A 70 -15.74 7.06 2.49
CA GLN A 70 -16.29 7.64 1.27
C GLN A 70 -16.08 9.16 1.20
N GLU A 71 -16.06 9.87 2.33
CA GLU A 71 -15.90 11.32 2.36
C GLU A 71 -14.45 11.71 2.12
N ALA A 72 -13.51 11.03 2.77
CA ALA A 72 -12.09 11.28 2.60
C ALA A 72 -11.50 10.62 1.33
N GLY A 73 -12.20 9.63 0.77
CA GLY A 73 -11.75 8.85 -0.39
C GLY A 73 -10.49 8.03 -0.11
N VAL A 74 -10.34 7.54 1.13
CA VAL A 74 -9.17 6.76 1.58
C VAL A 74 -9.60 5.61 2.50
N TYR A 75 -8.77 4.58 2.61
CA TYR A 75 -8.88 3.59 3.66
C TYR A 75 -8.34 4.13 4.97
N GLN A 76 -9.17 4.13 6.02
CA GLN A 76 -8.80 4.42 7.39
C GLN A 76 -8.31 3.14 8.08
N LEU A 77 -7.16 3.23 8.77
CA LEU A 77 -6.64 2.17 9.61
C LEU A 77 -7.39 2.11 10.95
N ILE A 78 -7.79 0.91 11.33
CA ILE A 78 -8.36 0.59 12.64
C ILE A 78 -7.49 -0.50 13.25
N HIS A 79 -6.83 -0.21 14.37
CA HIS A 79 -6.02 -1.18 15.09
C HIS A 79 -5.96 -0.84 16.58
N ASP A 80 -5.65 -1.85 17.40
CA ASP A 80 -5.27 -1.64 18.79
C ASP A 80 -3.75 -1.45 18.87
N ALA A 81 -3.30 -0.21 19.11
CA ALA A 81 -1.88 0.11 19.21
C ALA A 81 -1.19 -0.64 20.36
N TYR A 82 -1.89 -0.90 21.48
CA TYR A 82 -1.30 -1.61 22.62
C TYR A 82 -0.91 -3.04 22.27
N GLU A 83 -1.67 -3.71 21.40
CA GLU A 83 -1.36 -5.06 20.95
C GLU A 83 -0.46 -5.11 19.72
N THR A 84 -0.70 -4.22 18.75
CA THR A 84 -0.08 -4.32 17.43
C THR A 84 1.32 -3.68 17.38
N VAL A 85 1.57 -2.59 18.10
CA VAL A 85 2.88 -1.92 18.11
C VAL A 85 3.99 -2.83 18.66
N PRO A 86 3.81 -3.58 19.77
CA PRO A 86 4.83 -4.54 20.23
C PRO A 86 5.14 -5.67 19.25
N ARG A 87 4.24 -5.96 18.29
CA ARG A 87 4.40 -7.04 17.31
C ARG A 87 4.97 -6.57 15.97
N LEU A 88 4.51 -5.41 15.51
CA LEU A 88 4.83 -4.89 14.18
C LEU A 88 5.87 -3.77 14.21
N GLY A 89 6.04 -3.11 15.36
CA GLY A 89 6.84 -1.90 15.52
C GLY A 89 6.01 -0.62 15.41
N GLU A 90 6.49 0.46 16.03
CA GLU A 90 5.83 1.77 16.07
C GLU A 90 5.64 2.36 14.67
N ASP A 91 6.62 2.16 13.80
CA ASP A 91 6.65 2.73 12.46
C ASP A 91 6.04 1.83 11.37
N PHE A 92 5.46 0.69 11.73
CA PHE A 92 4.98 -0.28 10.74
C PHE A 92 3.94 0.34 9.79
N PHE A 93 2.91 0.98 10.35
CA PHE A 93 1.82 1.54 9.55
C PHE A 93 2.17 2.88 8.91
N SER A 94 3.06 3.67 9.52
CA SER A 94 3.45 4.99 9.03
C SER A 94 4.54 4.93 7.95
N HIS A 95 5.45 3.95 8.04
CA HIS A 95 6.59 3.81 7.13
C HIS A 95 6.53 2.52 6.33
N THR A 96 6.61 1.36 6.97
CA THR A 96 6.78 0.06 6.30
C THR A 96 5.62 -0.24 5.34
N LEU A 97 4.39 -0.10 5.80
CA LEU A 97 3.20 -0.31 4.99
C LEU A 97 3.08 0.73 3.87
N ILE A 98 3.31 2.01 4.19
CA ILE A 98 3.21 3.10 3.21
C ILE A 98 4.22 2.93 2.09
N GLN A 99 5.44 2.49 2.42
CA GLN A 99 6.48 2.22 1.45
C GLN A 99 6.11 1.02 0.55
N ALA A 100 5.71 -0.11 1.13
CA ALA A 100 5.30 -1.28 0.37
C ALA A 100 4.11 -0.96 -0.56
N TYR A 101 3.13 -0.22 -0.05
CA TYR A 101 1.99 0.27 -0.82
C TYR A 101 2.41 1.22 -1.95
N GLY A 102 3.32 2.17 -1.66
CA GLY A 102 3.85 3.10 -2.66
C GLY A 102 4.54 2.38 -3.82
N GLN A 103 5.32 1.34 -3.52
CA GLN A 103 5.93 0.50 -4.55
C GLN A 103 4.88 -0.19 -5.44
N LYS A 104 3.83 -0.77 -4.85
CA LYS A 104 2.73 -1.40 -5.61
C LYS A 104 2.00 -0.38 -6.49
N MET A 105 1.73 0.82 -5.95
CA MET A 105 1.11 1.91 -6.70
C MET A 105 1.94 2.35 -7.90
N VAL A 106 3.26 2.54 -7.72
CA VAL A 106 4.16 2.92 -8.83
C VAL A 106 4.18 1.84 -9.90
N ARG A 107 4.28 0.57 -9.53
CA ARG A 107 4.27 -0.54 -10.50
C ARG A 107 2.92 -0.66 -11.23
N ALA A 108 1.80 -0.52 -10.52
CA ALA A 108 0.48 -0.52 -11.14
C ALA A 108 0.33 0.64 -12.13
N LYS A 109 0.81 1.83 -11.79
CA LYS A 109 0.85 2.97 -12.72
C LYS A 109 1.80 2.77 -13.88
N ALA A 110 2.96 2.16 -13.67
CA ALA A 110 3.89 1.84 -14.75
C ALA A 110 3.27 0.86 -15.75
N ALA A 111 2.60 -0.20 -15.27
CA ALA A 111 1.89 -1.15 -16.11
C ALA A 111 0.77 -0.48 -16.92
N GLN A 112 -0.06 0.37 -16.29
CA GLN A 112 -1.08 1.15 -16.98
C GLN A 112 -0.48 2.04 -18.08
N LEU A 113 0.65 2.70 -17.79
CA LEU A 113 1.32 3.59 -18.74
C LEU A 113 2.03 2.81 -19.86
N GLN A 114 2.48 1.59 -19.61
CA GLN A 114 3.12 0.74 -20.62
C GLN A 114 2.16 0.41 -21.78
N GLU A 115 0.86 0.27 -21.50
CA GLU A 115 -0.18 0.11 -22.53
C GLU A 115 -0.23 1.30 -23.51
N HIS A 116 0.14 2.50 -23.05
CA HIS A 116 0.05 3.74 -23.82
C HIS A 116 1.42 4.24 -24.34
N LEU A 117 2.51 3.99 -23.61
CA LEU A 117 3.83 4.58 -23.82
C LEU A 117 4.92 3.56 -24.20
N GLY A 118 4.55 2.30 -24.39
CA GLY A 118 5.48 1.22 -24.73
C GLY A 118 6.24 0.67 -23.52
N GLU A 119 7.17 -0.25 -23.78
CA GLU A 119 7.93 -0.98 -22.75
C GLU A 119 8.50 -0.07 -21.66
N CYS A 120 8.24 -0.44 -20.40
CA CYS A 120 8.70 0.29 -19.22
C CYS A 120 9.80 -0.50 -18.51
N THR A 121 10.96 0.12 -18.30
CA THR A 121 11.99 -0.39 -17.40
C THR A 121 11.88 0.31 -16.05
N ILE A 122 11.72 -0.48 -14.99
CA ILE A 122 11.69 0.01 -13.61
C ILE A 122 13.05 -0.27 -12.99
N THR A 123 13.73 0.77 -12.50
CA THR A 123 14.95 0.62 -11.70
C THR A 123 14.70 1.14 -10.29
N GLU A 124 15.19 0.39 -9.31
CA GLU A 124 14.97 0.66 -7.90
C GLU A 124 16.29 1.03 -7.23
N GLU A 125 16.28 2.11 -6.47
CA GLU A 125 17.42 2.57 -5.68
C GLU A 125 16.94 2.90 -4.27
N THR A 126 17.65 2.42 -3.27
CA THR A 126 17.38 2.74 -1.86
C THR A 126 18.58 3.49 -1.31
N ASN A 127 18.35 4.70 -0.79
CA ASN A 127 19.37 5.49 -0.13
C ASN A 127 18.86 5.94 1.25
N GLY A 128 19.34 5.27 2.30
CA GLY A 128 18.81 5.43 3.66
C GLY A 128 17.32 5.07 3.72
N GLN A 129 16.49 6.02 4.17
CA GLN A 129 15.03 5.88 4.22
C GLN A 129 14.34 6.21 2.89
N VAL A 130 15.07 6.70 1.88
CA VAL A 130 14.49 7.10 0.59
C VAL A 130 14.53 5.94 -0.37
N HIS A 131 13.35 5.45 -0.74
CA HIS A 131 13.19 4.44 -1.79
C HIS A 131 12.73 5.12 -3.09
N THR A 132 13.59 5.08 -4.10
CA THR A 132 13.36 5.70 -5.40
C THR A 132 13.07 4.63 -6.45
N LEU A 133 11.93 4.75 -7.13
CA LEU A 133 11.63 3.97 -8.33
C LEU A 133 11.72 4.89 -9.54
N ARG A 134 12.67 4.61 -10.45
CA ARG A 134 12.79 5.31 -11.73
C ARG A 134 12.12 4.49 -12.82
N LEU A 135 11.21 5.13 -13.55
CA LEU A 135 10.48 4.56 -14.68
C LEU A 135 11.06 5.12 -15.99
N ALA A 136 11.47 4.26 -16.91
CA ALA A 136 11.94 4.63 -18.24
C ALA A 136 11.08 3.94 -19.31
N PHE A 137 10.38 4.73 -20.14
CA PHE A 137 9.52 4.22 -21.21
C PHE A 137 10.21 4.33 -22.58
N SER A 138 10.08 3.30 -23.41
CA SER A 138 10.76 3.21 -24.71
C SER A 138 10.30 4.28 -25.72
N ALA A 139 9.02 4.71 -25.70
CA ALA A 139 8.55 5.78 -26.58
C ALA A 139 9.26 7.14 -26.36
N HIS A 140 9.87 7.35 -25.18
CA HIS A 140 10.69 8.53 -24.89
C HIS A 140 12.19 8.36 -25.18
N GLN A 141 12.68 7.14 -25.43
CA GLN A 141 14.10 6.94 -25.76
C GLN A 141 14.46 7.37 -27.19
N GLN A 142 13.49 7.37 -28.12
CA GLN A 142 13.74 7.75 -29.51
C GLN A 142 14.07 9.24 -29.72
N THR A 143 13.78 10.12 -28.75
CA THR A 143 14.03 11.56 -28.89
C THR A 143 15.41 12.02 -28.40
N GLN A 144 16.18 11.19 -27.69
CA GLN A 144 17.52 11.58 -27.22
C GLN A 144 18.67 11.08 -28.10
N GLN A 145 18.43 10.14 -29.03
CA GLN A 145 19.48 9.63 -29.93
C GLN A 145 19.63 10.41 -31.24
N VAL A 146 18.81 11.43 -31.50
CA VAL A 146 18.91 12.26 -32.73
C VAL A 146 19.31 13.70 -32.39
N ARG A 147 20.50 13.87 -31.82
CA ARG A 147 21.29 15.11 -31.92
C ARG A 147 22.77 14.73 -31.98
N ARG A 148 23.23 14.43 -33.20
CA ARG A 148 24.62 14.60 -33.61
C ARG A 148 24.69 15.79 -34.55
#